data_AF-A0ABD5DUE5-F1
#
_entry.id   AF-A0ABD5DUE5-F1
#
_cell.length_a   1.000
_cell.length_b   1.000
_cell.length_c   1.000
_cell.angle_alpha   90.00
_cell.angle_beta   90.00
_cell.angle_gamma   90.00
#
_symmetry.space_group_name_H-M   'P 1'
#
loop_
_entity.id
_entity.type
_entity.pdbx_description
1 polymer ?
#
loop_
_entity_poly.entity_id
_entity_poly.type
_entity_poly.pdbx_seq_one_letter_code
_entity_poly.pdbx_strand_id
1 'polypeptide(L)' 'MSIDISELLKPINDSLLCGEDYSFSNEFHEIKKARTQDDLLLDQGDWVAERKQADWDFVAK' A
#
# COMPACT_ATOMS: atom_id res chain seq x y z
N MET A 1 3.55 -2.86 -15.19
CA MET A 1 4.85 -3.11 -14.55
C MET A 1 5.13 -4.60 -14.58
N SER A 2 6.27 -5.02 -15.12
CA SER A 2 6.74 -6.40 -14.99
C SER A 2 7.42 -6.52 -13.63
N ILE A 3 6.78 -7.23 -12.70
CA ILE A 3 7.37 -7.55 -11.40
C ILE A 3 8.39 -8.67 -11.63
N ASP A 4 9.66 -8.37 -11.39
CA ASP A 4 10.73 -9.35 -11.51
C ASP A 4 10.87 -10.14 -10.20
N ILE A 5 10.26 -11.32 -10.17
CA ILE A 5 10.19 -12.17 -8.97
C ILE A 5 11.58 -12.60 -8.51
N SER A 6 12.52 -12.77 -9.44
CA SER A 6 13.91 -13.15 -9.11
C SER A 6 14.64 -12.07 -8.32
N GLU A 7 14.27 -10.80 -8.49
CA GLU A 7 14.86 -9.69 -7.75
C GLU A 7 14.29 -9.58 -6.33
N LEU A 8 12.98 -9.85 -6.17
CA LEU A 8 12.31 -9.89 -4.86
C LEU A 8 12.81 -11.02 -3.94
N LEU A 9 13.32 -12.11 -4.52
CA LEU A 9 13.84 -13.25 -3.77
C LEU A 9 15.30 -13.07 -3.33
N LYS A 10 15.97 -11.99 -3.74
CA LYS A 10 17.34 -11.73 -3.31
C LYS A 10 17.37 -11.31 -1.85
N PRO A 11 18.33 -11.79 -1.05
CA PRO A 11 18.50 -11.35 0.32
C PRO A 11 18.85 -9.85 0.34
N ILE A 12 18.26 -9.12 1.28
CA ILE A 12 18.53 -7.69 1.49
C ILE A 12 19.95 -7.48 2.06
N ASN A 13 20.38 -8.37 2.96
CA ASN A 13 21.68 -8.33 3.61
C ASN A 13 22.14 -9.75 3.99
N ASP A 14 23.44 -10.02 3.92
CA ASP A 14 24.06 -11.31 4.29
C ASP A 14 23.80 -11.70 5.76
N SER A 15 23.64 -10.72 6.65
CA SER A 15 23.36 -10.95 8.08
C SER A 15 21.89 -10.83 8.45
N LEU A 16 21.11 -10.13 7.61
CA LEU A 16 19.69 -9.82 7.82
C LEU A 16 18.97 -10.04 6.49
N LEU A 17 18.63 -11.30 6.22
CA LEU A 17 18.03 -11.73 4.95
C LEU A 17 16.76 -10.92 4.60
N CYS A 18 15.97 -10.54 5.61
CA CYS A 18 14.73 -9.77 5.47
C CYS A 18 14.87 -8.26 5.75
N GLY A 19 16.08 -7.76 6.04
CA GLY A 19 16.30 -6.35 6.39
C GLY A 19 15.70 -5.93 7.74
N GLU A 20 15.31 -4.67 7.83
CA GLU A 20 14.72 -4.01 9.00
C GLU A 20 13.19 -3.85 8.87
N ASP A 21 12.49 -3.70 10.00
CA ASP A 21 11.03 -3.54 10.00
C ASP A 21 10.64 -2.10 9.63
N TYR A 22 9.97 -1.96 8.49
CA TYR A 22 9.42 -0.67 8.01
C TYR A 22 7.95 -0.46 8.40
N SER A 23 7.40 -1.25 9.34
CA SER A 23 5.96 -1.17 9.69
C SER A 23 5.54 0.19 10.23
N PHE A 24 6.48 0.95 10.82
CA PHE A 24 6.26 2.31 11.32
C PHE A 24 6.76 3.41 10.37
N SER A 25 7.38 3.04 9.25
CA SER A 25 7.91 3.99 8.29
C SER A 25 6.79 4.69 7.53
N ASN A 26 7.07 5.90 7.06
CA ASN A 26 6.07 6.74 6.41
C ASN A 26 5.59 6.10 5.09
N GLU A 27 6.48 5.36 4.42
CA GLU A 27 6.21 4.60 3.20
C GLU A 27 5.08 3.58 3.39
N PHE A 28 5.15 2.75 4.45
CA PHE A 28 4.08 1.79 4.77
C PHE A 28 2.77 2.48 5.12
N HIS A 29 2.86 3.64 5.78
CA HIS A 29 1.68 4.43 6.13
C HIS A 29 0.98 4.98 4.88
N GLU A 30 1.74 5.51 3.92
CA GLU A 30 1.22 6.00 2.64
C GLU A 30 0.63 4.86 1.80
N ILE A 31 1.28 3.69 1.72
CA ILE A 31 0.71 2.50 1.05
C ILE A 31 -0.60 2.07 1.70
N LYS A 32 -0.64 2.01 3.04
CA LYS A 32 -1.85 1.64 3.78
C LYS A 32 -2.98 2.63 3.52
N LYS A 33 -2.67 3.92 3.51
CA LYS A 33 -3.63 5.01 3.25
C LYS A 33 -4.11 5.03 1.80
N ALA A 34 -3.25 4.71 0.84
CA ALA A 34 -3.57 4.56 -0.58
C ALA A 34 -4.44 3.32 -0.84
N ARG A 35 -4.30 2.26 -0.04
CA ARG A 35 -5.18 1.08 -0.13
C ARG A 35 -6.54 1.27 0.55
N THR A 36 -6.69 2.26 1.43
CA THR A 36 -7.96 2.55 2.09
C THR A 36 -8.94 3.17 1.09
N GLN A 37 -10.01 2.45 0.82
CA GLN A 37 -11.18 2.96 0.09
C GLN A 37 -12.41 2.94 0.99
N ASP A 38 -13.30 3.90 0.77
CA ASP A 38 -14.62 3.88 1.38
C ASP A 38 -15.50 2.81 0.75
N ASP A 39 -16.41 2.24 1.55
CA ASP A 39 -17.38 1.27 1.05
C ASP A 39 -18.41 1.98 0.16
N LEU A 40 -18.52 1.52 -1.09
CA LEU A 40 -19.45 2.04 -2.08
C LEU A 40 -20.91 1.76 -1.72
N LEU A 41 -21.16 0.71 -0.92
CA LEU A 41 -22.50 0.32 -0.48
C LEU A 41 -22.98 1.13 0.73
N LEU A 42 -22.10 1.92 1.36
CA LEU A 42 -22.47 2.77 2.47
C LEU A 42 -23.16 4.04 1.95
N ASP A 43 -24.35 4.29 2.49
CA ASP A 43 -25.10 5.51 2.20
C ASP A 43 -24.40 6.72 2.84
N GLN A 44 -24.18 7.77 2.07
CA GLN A 44 -23.46 8.97 2.54
C GLN A 44 -24.36 9.91 3.36
N GLY A 45 -25.67 9.65 3.41
CA GLY A 45 -26.66 10.56 3.99
C GLY A 45 -26.67 11.92 3.27
N ASP A 46 -27.14 12.97 3.96
CA ASP A 46 -27.24 14.33 3.40
C ASP A 46 -25.89 15.05 3.16
N TRP A 47 -24.78 14.46 3.63
CA TRP A 47 -23.43 15.01 3.44
C TRP A 47 -22.69 14.23 2.35
N VAL A 48 -22.97 14.57 1.09
CA VAL A 48 -22.30 13.96 -0.05
C VAL A 48 -20.86 14.47 -0.13
N ALA A 49 -19.90 13.58 0.09
CA ALA A 49 -18.46 13.83 -0.07
C ALA A 49 -17.89 12.89 -1.14
N GLU A 50 -16.79 13.31 -1.78
CA GLU A 50 -16.05 12.40 -2.65
C GLU A 50 -15.61 11.17 -1.85
N ARG A 51 -16.04 9.99 -2.29
CA ARG A 51 -15.61 8.72 -1.67
C ARG A 51 -14.13 8.59 -1.87
N LYS A 52 -13.42 8.30 -0.80
CA LYS A 52 -12.01 7.98 -0.87
C LYS A 52 -11.86 6.69 -1.69
N GLN A 53 -11.23 6.79 -2.85
CA GLN A 53 -10.90 5.63 -3.67
C GLN A 53 -9.49 5.16 -3.33
N ALA A 54 -9.28 3.84 -3.39
CA ALA A 54 -7.96 3.27 -3.25
C ALA A 54 -7.14 3.57 -4.52
N ASP A 55 -5.94 4.10 -4.33
CA ASP A 55 -4.98 4.32 -5.40
C ASP A 55 -4.11 3.08 -5.58
N TRP A 56 -4.64 2.11 -6.32
CA TRP A 56 -3.92 0.86 -6.62
C TRP A 56 -2.71 1.07 -7.54
N ASP A 57 -2.68 2.14 -8.34
CA ASP A 57 -1.50 2.47 -9.16
C ASP A 57 -0.35 2.91 -8.25
N PHE A 58 -0.64 3.73 -7.23
CA PHE A 58 0.34 4.11 -6.20
C PHE A 58 0.84 2.91 -5.39
N VAL A 59 -0.02 1.93 -5.07
CA VAL A 59 0.36 0.73 -4.29
C VAL A 59 1.22 -0.25 -5.11
N ALA A 60 1.02 -0.33 -6.42
CA ALA A 60 1.71 -1.29 -7.28
C ALA A 60 3.09 -0.80 -7.78
N LYS A 61 3.49 0.42 -7.39
CA LYS A 61 4.64 1.16 -7.91
C LYS A 61 5.76 1.23 -6.88
#